data_AF-A0A2D4P784-F1
#
_entry.id   AF-A0A2D4P784-F1
#
_cell.length_a   1.000
_cell.length_b   1.000
_cell.length_c   1.000
_cell.angle_alpha   90.00
_cell.angle_beta   90.00
_cell.angle_gamma   90.00
#
_symmetry.space_group_name_H-M   'P 1'
#
loop_
_entity.id
_entity.type
_entity.pdbx_description
1 polymer ?
#
loop_
_entity_poly.entity_id
_entity_poly.type
_entity_poly.pdbx_seq_one_letter_code
_entity_poly.pdbx_strand_id
1 'polypeptide(L)'
;PHLFAYCIPQSCNYLILVATSGDTGSAVLNAFGQLKESDKQRIAVITFFPHDGVSQIQKFHMISCQEANTKAIGVQADFDFCQTAIKQIFTNSDFTGFLTVEYGTALS
;
A
#
# COMPACT_ATOMS: atom_id res chain seq x y z
N PRO A 1 -3.12 11.41 3.64
CA PRO A 1 -4.30 10.52 3.48
C PRO A 1 -5.62 11.28 3.29
N HIS A 2 -6.01 12.21 4.17
CA HIS A 2 -7.31 12.91 4.05
C HIS A 2 -7.43 13.77 2.79
N LEU A 3 -6.37 14.50 2.41
CA LEU A 3 -6.37 15.25 1.15
C LEU A 3 -6.51 14.31 -0.06
N PHE A 4 -5.79 13.18 -0.04
CA PHE A 4 -5.94 12.16 -1.09
C PHE A 4 -7.38 11.69 -1.19
N ALA A 5 -7.97 11.22 -0.08
CA ALA A 5 -9.36 10.75 0.00
C ALA A 5 -10.39 11.80 -0.45
N TYR A 6 -10.14 13.07 -0.16
CA TYR A 6 -10.96 14.20 -0.58
C TYR A 6 -10.89 14.46 -2.09
N CYS A 7 -9.69 14.36 -2.68
CA CYS A 7 -9.46 14.69 -4.09
C CYS A 7 -9.82 13.56 -5.06
N ILE A 8 -9.78 12.30 -4.62
CA ILE A 8 -10.00 11.16 -5.51
C ILE A 8 -11.50 10.92 -5.80
N PRO A 9 -11.90 10.66 -7.06
CA PRO A 9 -13.26 10.26 -7.42
C PRO A 9 -13.85 9.18 -6.52
N GLN A 10 -15.11 9.33 -6.12
CA GLN A 10 -15.79 8.38 -5.23
C GLN A 10 -16.28 7.11 -5.94
N SER A 11 -16.29 7.10 -7.27
CA SER A 11 -16.73 5.97 -8.10
C SER A 11 -15.68 4.87 -8.28
N CYS A 12 -14.45 5.10 -7.84
CA CYS A 12 -13.33 4.17 -8.06
C CYS A 12 -12.76 3.69 -6.73
N ASN A 13 -12.22 2.47 -6.75
CA ASN A 13 -11.37 1.95 -5.69
C ASN A 13 -9.92 2.31 -5.98
N TYR A 14 -9.11 2.44 -4.94
CA TYR A 14 -7.68 2.77 -5.03
C TYR A 14 -6.88 1.78 -4.22
N LEU A 15 -5.89 1.18 -4.87
CA LEU A 15 -4.90 0.32 -4.24
C LEU A 15 -3.56 1.05 -4.25
N ILE A 16 -3.10 1.46 -3.07
CA ILE A 16 -1.86 2.18 -2.87
C ILE A 16 -0.74 1.18 -2.61
N LEU A 17 0.31 1.18 -3.43
CA LEU A 17 1.46 0.31 -3.26
C LEU A 17 2.66 1.10 -2.77
N VAL A 18 3.24 0.68 -1.65
CA VAL A 18 4.38 1.36 -1.02
C VAL A 18 5.54 0.39 -0.85
N ALA A 19 6.74 0.78 -1.25
CA ALA A 19 7.97 0.10 -0.85
C ALA A 19 8.65 0.95 0.22
N THR A 20 9.12 0.31 1.30
CA THR A 20 9.87 1.00 2.36
C THR A 20 11.01 0.13 2.91
N SER A 21 12.01 0.76 3.49
CA SER A 21 13.07 0.12 4.28
C SER A 21 13.02 0.52 5.76
N GLY A 22 11.89 1.06 6.24
CA GLY A 22 11.79 1.53 7.63
C GLY A 22 10.46 2.21 7.98
N ASP A 23 10.55 3.29 8.76
CA ASP A 23 9.41 3.89 9.46
C ASP A 23 8.36 4.52 8.54
N THR A 24 8.70 4.86 7.29
CA THR A 24 7.74 5.36 6.31
C THR A 24 6.58 4.37 6.12
N GLY A 25 6.84 3.07 6.16
CA GLY A 25 5.80 2.05 6.07
C GLY A 25 4.76 2.18 7.18
N SER A 26 5.22 2.20 8.43
CA SER A 26 4.35 2.34 9.61
C SER A 26 3.55 3.63 9.58
N ALA A 27 4.18 4.73 9.15
CA ALA A 27 3.53 6.03 9.04
C ALA A 27 2.38 6.00 8.01
N VAL A 28 2.60 5.41 6.82
CA VAL A 28 1.57 5.26 5.80
C VAL A 28 0.44 4.34 6.31
N LEU A 29 0.77 3.17 6.85
CA LEU A 29 -0.21 2.19 7.34
C LEU A 29 -1.13 2.82 8.37
N ASN A 30 -0.57 3.51 9.37
CA ASN A 30 -1.33 4.20 10.39
C ASN A 30 -2.17 5.35 9.80
N ALA A 31 -1.58 6.17 8.93
CA ALA A 31 -2.26 7.35 8.36
C ALA A 31 -3.47 6.99 7.49
N PHE A 32 -3.41 5.91 6.71
CA PHE A 32 -4.54 5.41 5.92
C PHE A 32 -5.49 4.51 6.73
N GLY A 33 -5.00 3.86 7.78
CA GLY A 33 -5.80 3.12 8.75
C GLY A 33 -6.67 4.00 9.66
N GLN A 34 -6.41 5.31 9.73
CA GLN A 34 -7.22 6.28 10.47
C GLN A 34 -8.26 7.03 9.62
N LEU A 35 -8.41 6.69 8.34
CA LEU A 35 -9.44 7.26 7.48
C LEU A 35 -10.85 6.87 7.96
N LYS A 36 -11.86 7.63 7.54
CA LYS A 36 -13.26 7.29 7.80
C LYS A 36 -13.59 5.96 7.14
N GLU A 37 -14.51 5.20 7.72
CA GLU A 37 -14.90 3.88 7.20
C GLU A 37 -15.38 3.95 5.73
N SER A 38 -16.09 5.01 5.34
CA SER A 38 -16.48 5.25 3.95
C SER A 38 -15.30 5.37 2.98
N ASP A 39 -14.18 5.95 3.44
CA ASP A 39 -12.97 6.10 2.63
C ASP A 39 -12.15 4.81 2.64
N LYS A 40 -12.08 4.11 3.78
CA LYS A 40 -11.38 2.82 3.92
C LYS A 40 -11.94 1.72 3.01
N GLN A 41 -13.25 1.73 2.76
CA GLN A 41 -13.90 0.74 1.86
C GLN A 41 -13.40 0.82 0.42
N ARG A 42 -12.86 1.98 0.02
CA ARG A 42 -12.45 2.28 -1.36
C ARG A 42 -10.97 2.61 -1.48
N ILE A 43 -10.21 2.68 -0.38
CA ILE A 43 -8.78 2.95 -0.37
C ILE A 43 -8.08 1.87 0.44
N ALA A 44 -7.35 1.00 -0.26
CA ALA A 44 -6.50 -0.02 0.33
C ALA A 44 -5.02 0.37 0.21
N VAL A 45 -4.19 -0.06 1.16
CA VAL A 45 -2.75 0.16 1.15
C VAL A 45 -2.00 -1.14 1.36
N ILE A 46 -1.01 -1.41 0.53
CA ILE A 46 -0.06 -2.51 0.70
C ILE A 46 1.35 -1.94 0.77
N THR A 47 2.00 -2.16 1.91
CA THR A 47 3.38 -1.76 2.18
C THR A 47 4.29 -2.98 2.11
N PHE A 48 5.18 -3.00 1.13
CA PHE A 48 6.26 -3.97 0.97
C PHE A 48 7.51 -3.49 1.69
N PHE A 49 8.15 -4.36 2.45
CA PHE A 49 9.43 -4.08 3.09
C PHE A 49 10.36 -5.30 2.99
N PRO A 50 11.69 -5.11 2.89
CA PRO A 50 12.64 -6.22 2.87
C PRO A 50 12.61 -6.94 4.22
N HIS A 51 12.36 -8.24 4.21
CA HIS A 51 12.19 -9.04 5.42
C HIS A 51 13.42 -8.89 6.31
N ASP A 52 14.63 -9.04 5.80
CA ASP A 52 15.85 -8.90 6.61
C ASP A 52 16.48 -7.51 6.55
N GLY A 53 15.92 -6.60 5.74
CA GLY A 53 16.43 -5.25 5.53
C GLY A 53 15.87 -4.18 6.48
N VAL A 54 15.08 -4.57 7.49
CA VAL A 54 14.51 -3.66 8.50
C VAL A 54 14.73 -4.20 9.92
N SER A 55 14.85 -3.30 10.90
CA SER A 55 15.02 -3.71 12.30
C SER A 55 13.78 -4.42 12.84
N GLN A 56 13.96 -5.26 13.86
CA GLN A 56 12.86 -6.00 14.48
C GLN A 56 11.76 -5.06 15.04
N ILE A 57 12.16 -3.92 15.62
CA ILE A 57 11.23 -2.90 16.12
C ILE A 57 10.41 -2.30 14.97
N GLN A 58 11.06 -1.96 13.84
CA GLN A 58 10.36 -1.45 12.67
C GLN A 58 9.39 -2.48 12.09
N LYS A 59 9.74 -3.78 12.05
CA LYS A 59 8.81 -4.85 11.66
C LYS A 59 7.58 -4.86 12.57
N PHE A 60 7.80 -4.85 13.88
CA PHE A 60 6.70 -4.89 14.84
C PHE A 60 5.80 -3.66 14.71
N HIS A 61 6.36 -2.47 14.52
CA HIS A 61 5.56 -1.27 14.26
C HIS A 61 4.72 -1.41 12.98
N MET A 62 5.32 -1.85 11.87
CA MET A 62 4.59 -2.03 10.60
C MET A 62 3.46 -3.05 10.73
N ILE A 63 3.69 -4.17 11.44
CA ILE A 63 2.66 -5.20 11.65
C ILE A 63 1.56 -4.70 12.60
N SER A 64 1.93 -3.97 13.66
CA SER A 64 0.96 -3.48 14.65
C SER A 64 0.10 -2.32 14.15
N CYS A 65 0.58 -1.56 13.16
CA CYS A 65 -0.17 -0.45 12.55
C CYS A 65 -1.12 -0.89 11.42
N GLN A 66 -1.28 -2.20 11.17
CA GLN A 66 -2.23 -2.70 10.17
C GLN A 66 -3.67 -2.53 10.63
N GLU A 67 -4.53 -2.16 9.68
CA GLU A 67 -5.97 -2.01 9.83
C GLU A 67 -6.70 -2.85 8.77
N ALA A 68 -8.03 -2.83 8.74
CA ALA A 68 -8.80 -3.61 7.78
C ALA A 68 -8.41 -3.34 6.31
N ASN A 69 -8.11 -2.07 5.97
CA ASN A 69 -7.74 -1.62 4.63
C ASN A 69 -6.22 -1.50 4.40
N THR A 70 -5.37 -1.86 5.36
CA THR A 70 -3.92 -1.73 5.23
C THR A 70 -3.20 -3.04 5.51
N LYS A 71 -2.16 -3.35 4.72
CA LYS A 71 -1.37 -4.57 4.83
C LYS A 71 0.11 -4.27 4.73
N ALA A 72 0.91 -4.92 5.56
CA ALA A 72 2.37 -4.91 5.52
C ALA A 72 2.85 -6.30 5.10
N ILE A 73 3.69 -6.36 4.08
CA ILE A 73 4.20 -7.61 3.49
C ILE A 73 5.73 -7.58 3.55
N GLY A 74 6.29 -8.53 4.30
CA GLY A 74 7.72 -8.77 4.33
C GLY A 74 8.15 -9.58 3.10
N VAL A 75 9.07 -9.03 2.31
CA VAL A 75 9.59 -9.63 1.07
C VAL A 75 10.96 -10.24 1.35
N GLN A 76 11.19 -11.49 0.99
CA GLN A 76 12.49 -12.17 1.15
C GLN A 76 13.50 -11.70 0.09
N ALA A 77 13.79 -10.40 0.07
CA ALA A 77 14.69 -9.71 -0.84
C ALA A 77 15.14 -8.37 -0.22
N ASP A 78 15.91 -7.58 -0.96
CA ASP A 78 16.33 -6.23 -0.56
C ASP A 78 15.28 -5.14 -0.89
N PHE A 79 15.59 -3.91 -0.50
CA PHE A 79 14.71 -2.76 -0.71
C PHE A 79 14.58 -2.41 -2.20
N ASP A 80 15.67 -2.51 -2.98
CA ASP A 80 15.69 -2.22 -4.41
C ASP A 80 14.78 -3.18 -5.19
N PHE A 81 14.74 -4.44 -4.79
CA PHE A 81 13.78 -5.42 -5.30
C PHE A 81 12.34 -4.99 -5.01
N CYS A 82 12.03 -4.56 -3.79
CA CYS A 82 10.68 -4.10 -3.44
C CYS A 82 10.24 -2.91 -4.32
N GLN A 83 11.13 -1.93 -4.53
CA GLN A 83 10.86 -0.80 -5.42
C GLN A 83 10.67 -1.24 -6.88
N THR A 84 11.52 -2.14 -7.35
CA THR A 84 11.47 -2.69 -8.71
C THR A 84 10.18 -3.46 -8.95
N ALA A 85 9.76 -4.30 -8.00
CA ALA A 85 8.54 -5.08 -8.08
C ALA A 85 7.30 -4.18 -8.20
N ILE A 86 7.20 -3.12 -7.38
CA ILE A 86 6.11 -2.15 -7.48
C ILE A 86 6.13 -1.46 -8.85
N LYS A 87 7.31 -1.01 -9.31
CA LYS A 87 7.43 -0.37 -10.62
C LYS A 87 6.97 -1.29 -11.75
N GLN A 88 7.32 -2.58 -11.69
CA GLN A 88 6.87 -3.58 -12.66
C GLN A 88 5.35 -3.73 -12.68
N ILE A 89 4.70 -3.77 -11.50
CA ILE A 89 3.24 -3.82 -11.39
C ILE A 89 2.61 -2.59 -12.06
N PHE A 90 3.14 -1.39 -11.81
CA PHE A 90 2.64 -0.16 -12.45
C PHE A 90 2.83 -0.13 -13.97
N THR A 91 3.92 -0.70 -14.48
CA THR A 91 4.20 -0.74 -15.92
C THR A 91 3.47 -1.88 -16.65
N ASN A 92 2.82 -2.80 -15.94
CA ASN A 92 2.07 -3.89 -16.53
C ASN A 92 0.65 -3.43 -16.90
N SER A 93 0.48 -2.96 -18.14
CA SER A 93 -0.81 -2.47 -18.66
C SER A 93 -1.93 -3.51 -18.61
N ASP A 94 -1.61 -4.79 -18.80
CA ASP A 94 -2.61 -5.85 -18.79
C ASP A 94 -3.15 -6.06 -17.38
N PHE A 95 -2.26 -6.06 -16.39
CA PHE A 95 -2.63 -6.18 -14.99
C PHE A 95 -3.39 -4.96 -14.48
N THR A 96 -2.94 -3.74 -14.81
CA THR A 96 -3.66 -2.52 -14.42
C THR A 96 -5.02 -2.42 -15.09
N GLY A 97 -5.12 -2.83 -16.35
CA GLY A 97 -6.39 -2.95 -17.08
C GLY A 97 -7.34 -3.95 -16.42
N PHE A 98 -6.82 -5.15 -16.09
CA PHE A 98 -7.59 -6.18 -15.36
C PHE A 98 -8.14 -5.66 -14.03
N LEU A 99 -7.32 -4.98 -13.21
CA LEU A 99 -7.77 -4.40 -11.95
C LEU A 99 -8.87 -3.34 -12.14
N THR A 100 -8.76 -2.55 -13.20
CA THR A 100 -9.75 -1.52 -13.52
C THR A 100 -11.08 -2.15 -13.96
N VAL A 101 -11.05 -3.15 -14.83
CA VAL A 101 -12.26 -3.78 -15.39
C VAL A 101 -12.97 -4.66 -14.37
N GLU A 102 -12.25 -5.53 -13.66
CA GLU A 102 -12.86 -6.52 -12.76
C GLU A 102 -13.19 -5.95 -11.38
N TYR A 103 -12.35 -5.02 -10.88
CA TYR A 103 -12.45 -4.53 -9.51
C TYR A 103 -12.71 -3.03 -9.40
N GLY A 104 -12.86 -2.31 -10.52
CA GLY A 104 -13.00 -0.85 -10.52
C GLY A 104 -11.84 -0.14 -9.79
N THR A 105 -10.66 -0.77 -9.78
CA THR A 105 -9.54 -0.38 -8.92
C THR A 105 -8.41 0.25 -9.72
N ALA A 106 -8.02 1.46 -9.33
CA ALA A 106 -6.83 2.13 -9.84
C ALA A 106 -5.65 1.92 -8.90
N LEU A 107 -4.46 1.74 -9.48
CA LEU A 107 -3.21 1.74 -8.71
C LEU A 107 -2.75 3.16 -8.40
N SER A 108 -2.22 3.38 -7.20
CA SER A 108 -1.64 4.66 -6.76
C SER A 108 -0.39 4.49 -5.92
#